data_AF-A0A8S0QJG5-F1
#
_entry.id   AF-A0A8S0QJG5-F1
#
_cell.length_a   1.000
_cell.length_b   1.000
_cell.length_c   1.000
_cell.angle_alpha   90.00
_cell.angle_beta   90.00
_cell.angle_gamma   90.00
#
_symmetry.space_group_name_H-M   'P 1'
#
loop_
_entity.id
_entity.type
_entity.pdbx_description
1 polymer ?
#
loop_
_entity_poly.entity_id
_entity_poly.type
_entity_poly.pdbx_seq_one_letter_code
_entity_poly.pdbx_strand_id
1 'polypeptide(L)'
;MRRILGFGRTGITGSKSDIWLLGVCYQVAQDDDNANSSCSDPTESEGFAAFVDDFASRILITYRKGFLPIGDLKYTTDVNWGCMIRSSQMLVAQAFLIHRLGRSWRKSLHKPLDQSYIEILHLFGDSEDSPYSIHNLLQAGKAYGLAPGSWVGPYAMCRTWEILLRSKRDGTEYGELSNLMAIHVVSGDEDGERGGAPVLCVDDISQNIFEFSRGQADWTPILLLVPLVLGLDKINPRYLPLLSATFAFPQSLGLLGGRRGASTYIVGVQDEKAFYLDPHEVQQVLNIKLDNVDIDTSSYHCNVVRHMPLDSVDPSLAIGFYCRDKSKSLSSSIRCGLFQ
;
A
#
# COMPACT_ATOMS: atom_id res chain seq x y z
N MET A 1 12.55 -22.71 -18.00
CA MET A 1 13.34 -21.48 -18.20
C MET A 1 12.47 -20.43 -18.91
N ARG A 2 11.62 -19.70 -18.16
CA ARG A 2 10.80 -18.62 -18.72
C ARG A 2 11.68 -17.38 -18.85
N ARG A 3 12.09 -17.03 -20.07
CA ARG A 3 12.66 -15.70 -20.36
C ARG A 3 11.52 -14.68 -20.17
N ILE A 4 11.55 -13.94 -19.07
CA ILE A 4 10.65 -12.82 -18.80
C ILE A 4 11.05 -11.69 -19.77
N LEU A 5 10.45 -11.69 -20.96
CA LEU A 5 10.61 -10.62 -21.94
C LEU A 5 9.91 -9.35 -21.42
N GLY A 6 10.66 -8.26 -21.31
CA GLY A 6 10.14 -6.93 -20.95
C GLY A 6 10.77 -6.27 -19.73
N PHE A 7 11.81 -6.88 -19.13
CA PHE A 7 12.43 -6.35 -17.93
C PHE A 7 13.33 -5.13 -18.24
N GLY A 8 12.89 -3.94 -17.83
CA GLY A 8 13.75 -2.75 -17.79
C GLY A 8 14.76 -2.88 -16.65
N ARG A 9 15.97 -3.39 -16.93
CA ARG A 9 17.07 -3.60 -15.95
C ARG A 9 17.64 -2.30 -15.35
N THR A 10 17.02 -1.15 -15.56
CA THR A 10 17.58 0.16 -15.17
C THR A 10 17.48 0.37 -13.66
N GLY A 11 18.52 -0.02 -12.91
CA GLY A 11 18.76 0.39 -11.53
C GLY A 11 19.17 -0.74 -10.56
N ILE A 12 18.86 -1.99 -10.87
CA ILE A 12 18.93 -3.07 -9.88
C ILE A 12 20.39 -3.39 -9.56
N THR A 13 20.73 -3.32 -8.27
CA THR A 13 22.07 -3.59 -7.76
C THR A 13 22.36 -5.08 -7.81
N GLY A 14 23.60 -5.44 -8.20
CA GLY A 14 24.14 -6.79 -8.01
C GLY A 14 24.42 -7.14 -6.54
N SER A 15 23.61 -6.64 -5.61
CA SER A 15 23.70 -7.01 -4.19
C SER A 15 23.23 -8.44 -4.02
N LYS A 16 23.91 -9.15 -3.11
CA LYS A 16 23.60 -10.51 -2.72
C LYS A 16 22.71 -10.58 -1.47
N SER A 17 22.37 -9.43 -0.88
CA SER A 17 21.50 -9.38 0.29
C SER A 17 20.08 -9.80 -0.04
N ASP A 18 19.36 -10.24 0.98
CA ASP A 18 17.94 -10.55 0.87
C ASP A 18 17.13 -9.31 0.49
N ILE A 19 16.07 -9.53 -0.29
CA ILE A 19 15.07 -8.53 -0.63
C ILE A 19 13.83 -8.79 0.22
N TRP A 20 13.36 -7.76 0.93
CA TRP A 20 12.09 -7.81 1.66
C TRP A 20 11.02 -7.04 0.90
N LEU A 21 9.89 -7.68 0.61
CA LEU A 21 8.75 -7.06 -0.04
C LEU A 21 7.49 -7.40 0.77
N LEU A 22 6.88 -6.41 1.43
CA LEU A 22 5.62 -6.54 2.17
C LEU A 22 5.52 -7.83 3.02
N GLY A 23 6.51 -8.09 3.88
CA GLY A 23 6.55 -9.23 4.78
C GLY A 23 7.09 -10.55 4.20
N VAL A 24 7.56 -10.55 2.95
CA VAL A 24 8.14 -11.73 2.28
C VAL A 24 9.62 -11.49 1.99
N CYS A 25 10.46 -12.45 2.39
CA CYS A 25 11.89 -12.46 2.13
C CYS A 25 12.20 -13.23 0.85
N TYR A 26 13.07 -12.66 0.01
CA TYR A 26 13.57 -13.25 -1.22
C TYR A 26 15.09 -13.34 -1.15
N GLN A 27 15.61 -14.56 -1.12
CA GLN A 27 17.04 -14.83 -1.09
C GLN A 27 17.62 -14.73 -2.49
N VAL A 28 18.56 -13.81 -2.69
CA VAL A 28 19.16 -13.52 -4.01
C VAL A 28 20.54 -14.18 -4.14
N ALA A 29 21.22 -14.43 -3.01
CA ALA A 29 22.44 -15.23 -2.96
C ALA A 29 22.11 -16.74 -3.08
N GLN A 30 22.92 -17.48 -3.83
CA GLN A 30 23.03 -18.92 -3.69
C GLN A 30 24.22 -19.21 -2.77
N ASP A 31 23.99 -19.96 -1.70
CA ASP A 31 25.06 -20.59 -0.91
C ASP A 31 25.65 -21.75 -1.73
N ASP A 32 26.48 -21.42 -2.72
CA ASP A 32 27.29 -22.42 -3.40
C ASP A 32 28.49 -22.77 -2.50
N ASP A 33 28.31 -23.76 -1.63
CA ASP A 33 29.39 -24.45 -0.89
C ASP A 33 30.33 -25.26 -1.83
N ASN A 34 30.14 -25.19 -3.15
CA ASN A 34 31.00 -25.83 -4.13
C ASN A 34 31.88 -24.79 -4.86
N ALA A 35 33.16 -24.81 -4.50
CA ALA A 35 34.23 -23.89 -4.90
C ALA A 35 34.57 -23.82 -6.42
N ASN A 36 33.63 -24.11 -7.33
CA ASN A 36 33.85 -24.05 -8.79
C ASN A 36 32.71 -23.38 -9.59
N SER A 37 31.76 -22.70 -8.94
CA SER A 37 30.69 -21.96 -9.62
C SER A 37 31.09 -20.50 -9.84
N SER A 38 31.24 -20.10 -11.11
CA SER A 38 31.47 -18.72 -11.53
C SER A 38 30.39 -17.80 -10.97
N CYS A 39 30.79 -16.63 -10.44
CA CYS A 39 29.93 -15.56 -9.93
C CYS A 39 28.67 -15.35 -10.81
N SER A 40 27.56 -16.00 -10.46
CA SER A 40 26.28 -15.86 -11.13
C SER A 40 25.70 -14.49 -10.82
N ASP A 41 25.18 -13.80 -11.84
CA ASP A 41 24.48 -12.53 -11.68
C ASP A 41 23.28 -12.74 -10.71
N PRO A 42 23.20 -12.02 -9.56
CA PRO A 42 22.12 -12.18 -8.59
C PRO A 42 20.72 -11.99 -9.22
N THR A 43 20.64 -11.23 -10.32
CA THR A 43 19.39 -11.01 -11.06
C THR A 43 18.92 -12.22 -11.88
N GLU A 44 19.73 -13.27 -11.98
CA GLU A 44 19.38 -14.55 -12.62
C GLU A 44 18.91 -15.61 -11.63
N SER A 45 18.93 -15.31 -10.32
CA SER A 45 18.47 -16.24 -9.27
C SER A 45 16.95 -16.47 -9.29
N GLU A 46 16.52 -17.64 -8.83
CA GLU A 46 15.09 -17.97 -8.67
C GLU A 46 14.40 -17.03 -7.67
N GLY A 47 15.10 -16.65 -6.59
CA GLY A 47 14.59 -15.71 -5.60
C GLY A 47 14.35 -14.32 -6.19
N PHE A 48 15.25 -13.84 -7.06
CA PHE A 48 15.04 -12.59 -7.77
C PHE A 48 13.85 -12.64 -8.74
N ALA A 49 13.71 -13.74 -9.49
CA ALA A 49 12.57 -13.93 -10.39
C ALA A 49 11.23 -13.96 -9.61
N ALA A 50 11.20 -14.59 -8.43
CA ALA A 50 10.04 -14.62 -7.56
C ALA A 50 9.71 -13.25 -6.93
N PHE A 51 10.73 -12.44 -6.62
CA PHE A 51 10.57 -11.05 -6.20
C PHE A 51 9.92 -10.22 -7.32
N VAL A 52 10.43 -10.34 -8.55
CA VAL A 52 9.90 -9.63 -9.72
C VAL A 52 8.44 -9.98 -9.99
N ASP A 53 8.09 -11.26 -9.93
CA ASP A 53 6.71 -11.72 -10.11
C ASP A 53 5.77 -11.15 -9.03
N ASP A 54 6.22 -11.07 -7.79
CA ASP A 54 5.45 -10.46 -6.70
C ASP A 54 5.29 -8.95 -6.87
N PHE A 55 6.38 -8.24 -7.17
CA PHE A 55 6.38 -6.81 -7.45
C PHE A 55 5.41 -6.48 -8.59
N ALA A 56 5.49 -7.22 -9.71
CA ALA A 56 4.63 -7.03 -10.86
C ALA A 56 3.16 -7.38 -10.59
N SER A 57 2.91 -8.20 -9.57
CA SER A 57 1.56 -8.53 -9.12
C SER A 57 0.94 -7.47 -8.20
N ARG A 58 1.70 -6.49 -7.70
CA ARG A 58 1.14 -5.44 -6.84
C ARG A 58 0.32 -4.45 -7.66
N ILE A 59 -0.75 -3.93 -7.05
CA ILE A 59 -1.66 -2.98 -7.69
C ILE A 59 -0.96 -1.62 -7.75
N LEU A 60 -0.70 -1.15 -8.96
CA LEU A 60 -0.28 0.21 -9.27
C LEU A 60 -1.52 1.04 -9.57
N ILE A 61 -1.61 2.24 -8.99
CA ILE A 61 -2.62 3.24 -9.35
C ILE A 61 -1.87 4.54 -9.63
N THR A 62 -2.02 5.07 -10.84
CA THR A 62 -1.33 6.26 -11.31
C THR A 62 -2.29 7.42 -11.54
N TYR A 63 -1.76 8.55 -11.99
CA TYR A 63 -2.58 9.65 -12.49
C TYR A 63 -3.49 9.18 -13.62
N ARG A 64 -4.74 9.65 -13.59
CA ARG A 64 -5.76 9.36 -14.57
C ARG A 64 -6.28 10.65 -15.20
N LYS A 65 -6.63 10.57 -16.47
CA LYS A 65 -7.35 11.62 -17.21
C LYS A 65 -8.59 11.04 -17.87
N GLY A 66 -9.59 11.90 -18.06
CA GLY A 66 -10.85 11.56 -18.72
C GLY A 66 -11.90 10.93 -17.82
N PHE A 67 -11.70 10.90 -16.50
CA PHE A 67 -12.75 10.50 -15.57
C PHE A 67 -13.86 11.57 -15.47
N LEU A 68 -15.02 11.19 -14.91
CA LEU A 68 -16.15 12.10 -14.76
C LEU A 68 -15.77 13.33 -13.91
N PRO A 69 -16.27 14.54 -14.25
CA PRO A 69 -15.83 15.75 -13.59
C PRO A 69 -16.06 15.70 -12.07
N ILE A 70 -15.04 16.06 -11.28
CA ILE A 70 -15.12 16.09 -9.82
C ILE A 70 -15.86 17.35 -9.37
N GLY A 71 -17.10 17.16 -8.87
CA GLY A 71 -17.95 18.22 -8.38
C GLY A 71 -18.11 19.39 -9.37
N ASP A 72 -18.32 20.59 -8.84
CA ASP A 72 -18.58 21.78 -9.65
C ASP A 72 -17.32 22.36 -10.33
N LEU A 73 -16.12 21.99 -9.84
CA LEU A 73 -14.84 22.49 -10.33
C LEU A 73 -14.39 21.84 -11.65
N LYS A 74 -15.14 20.84 -12.13
CA LYS A 74 -14.98 20.15 -13.42
C LYS A 74 -13.58 19.55 -13.68
N TYR A 75 -12.82 19.20 -12.64
CA TYR A 75 -11.57 18.47 -12.82
C TYR A 75 -11.86 17.08 -13.37
N THR A 76 -11.27 16.75 -14.53
CA THR A 76 -11.37 15.43 -15.19
C THR A 76 -10.02 14.70 -15.21
N THR A 77 -9.08 15.19 -14.40
CA THR A 77 -7.72 14.66 -14.28
C THR A 77 -7.15 14.98 -12.92
N ASP A 78 -6.35 14.06 -12.38
CA ASP A 78 -5.62 14.26 -11.12
C ASP A 78 -4.11 14.48 -11.29
N VAL A 79 -3.69 14.65 -12.54
CA VAL A 79 -2.29 14.94 -12.91
C VAL A 79 -1.76 16.14 -12.14
N ASN A 80 -0.56 15.98 -11.56
CA ASN A 80 0.19 16.95 -10.77
C ASN A 80 -0.35 17.27 -9.35
N TRP A 81 -1.45 16.68 -8.91
CA TRP A 81 -1.98 16.93 -7.57
C TRP A 81 -2.46 15.68 -6.82
N GLY A 82 -2.85 14.62 -7.53
CA GLY A 82 -3.41 13.40 -6.94
C GLY A 82 -2.40 12.40 -6.34
N CYS A 83 -1.08 12.64 -6.38
CA CYS A 83 -0.08 11.60 -6.08
C CYS A 83 -0.22 10.97 -4.68
N MET A 84 -0.55 11.78 -3.66
CA MET A 84 -0.80 11.28 -2.30
C MET A 84 -2.05 10.38 -2.26
N ILE A 85 -3.11 10.79 -2.96
CA ILE A 85 -4.34 9.99 -3.07
C ILE A 85 -4.01 8.66 -3.72
N ARG A 86 -3.32 8.66 -4.87
CA ARG A 86 -2.97 7.43 -5.62
C ARG A 86 -2.07 6.49 -4.83
N SER A 87 -1.02 7.00 -4.18
CA SER A 87 -0.15 6.20 -3.32
C SER A 87 -0.89 5.60 -2.12
N SER A 88 -1.84 6.34 -1.54
CA SER A 88 -2.69 5.80 -0.48
C SER A 88 -3.69 4.76 -0.97
N GLN A 89 -4.28 4.94 -2.17
CA GLN A 89 -5.14 3.95 -2.81
C GLN A 89 -4.36 2.66 -3.05
N MET A 90 -3.09 2.71 -3.47
CA MET A 90 -2.26 1.51 -3.64
C MET A 90 -2.06 0.75 -2.33
N LEU A 91 -1.77 1.45 -1.22
CA LEU A 91 -1.61 0.83 0.10
C LEU A 91 -2.90 0.11 0.54
N VAL A 92 -4.05 0.79 0.41
CA VAL A 92 -5.36 0.21 0.80
C VAL A 92 -5.80 -0.90 -0.17
N ALA A 93 -5.53 -0.76 -1.47
CA ALA A 93 -5.79 -1.81 -2.46
C ALA A 93 -4.99 -3.06 -2.16
N GLN A 94 -3.73 -2.91 -1.71
CA GLN A 94 -2.91 -4.02 -1.27
C GLN A 94 -3.51 -4.71 -0.02
N ALA A 95 -4.09 -3.96 0.92
CA ALA A 95 -4.80 -4.54 2.05
C ALA A 95 -6.00 -5.38 1.60
N PHE A 96 -6.83 -4.88 0.67
CA PHE A 96 -7.96 -5.63 0.12
C PHE A 96 -7.52 -6.87 -0.66
N LEU A 97 -6.42 -6.76 -1.43
CA LEU A 97 -5.84 -7.88 -2.16
C LEU A 97 -5.42 -9.00 -1.20
N ILE A 98 -4.70 -8.67 -0.12
CA ILE A 98 -4.29 -9.64 0.90
C ILE A 98 -5.51 -10.20 1.64
N HIS A 99 -6.50 -9.35 1.95
CA HIS A 99 -7.70 -9.73 2.68
C HIS A 99 -8.57 -10.74 1.92
N ARG A 100 -8.75 -10.57 0.61
CA ARG A 100 -9.61 -11.46 -0.20
C ARG A 100 -8.86 -12.59 -0.88
N LEU A 101 -7.64 -12.35 -1.37
CA LEU A 101 -6.87 -13.31 -2.18
C LEU A 101 -5.63 -13.86 -1.47
N GLY A 102 -5.20 -13.23 -0.38
CA GLY A 102 -4.02 -13.65 0.39
C GLY A 102 -2.69 -13.05 -0.13
N ARG A 103 -1.69 -13.00 0.75
CA ARG A 103 -0.37 -12.41 0.44
C ARG A 103 0.41 -13.18 -0.63
N SER A 104 0.17 -14.49 -0.74
CA SER A 104 0.79 -15.36 -1.75
C SER A 104 0.18 -15.20 -3.15
N TRP A 105 -0.93 -14.46 -3.30
CA TRP A 105 -1.54 -14.23 -4.61
C TRP A 105 -0.57 -13.53 -5.57
N ARG A 106 -0.60 -13.96 -6.83
CA ARG A 106 0.15 -13.40 -7.96
C ARG A 106 -0.81 -13.18 -9.12
N LYS A 107 -0.57 -12.13 -9.91
CA LYS A 107 -1.41 -11.77 -11.03
C LYS A 107 -1.27 -12.81 -12.14
N SER A 108 -2.37 -13.46 -12.50
CA SER A 108 -2.41 -14.34 -13.67
C SER A 108 -2.33 -13.53 -14.96
N LEU A 109 -1.56 -14.04 -15.93
CA LEU A 109 -1.59 -13.57 -17.32
C LEU A 109 -2.66 -14.29 -18.15
N HIS A 110 -3.25 -15.35 -17.62
CA HIS A 110 -4.29 -16.14 -18.27
C HIS A 110 -5.67 -15.52 -18.04
N LYS A 111 -6.49 -15.52 -19.09
CA LYS A 111 -7.90 -15.15 -19.04
C LYS A 111 -8.79 -16.41 -18.91
N PRO A 112 -9.99 -16.30 -18.32
CA PRO A 112 -10.57 -15.10 -17.69
C PRO A 112 -9.83 -14.72 -16.41
N LEU A 113 -9.87 -13.42 -16.06
CA LEU A 113 -9.31 -12.95 -14.80
C LEU A 113 -10.19 -13.41 -13.62
N ASP A 114 -9.56 -13.58 -12.45
CA ASP A 114 -10.26 -13.91 -11.20
C ASP A 114 -11.28 -12.81 -10.87
N GLN A 115 -12.54 -13.21 -10.66
CA GLN A 115 -13.64 -12.31 -10.36
C GLN A 115 -13.38 -11.46 -9.11
N SER A 116 -12.84 -12.07 -8.05
CA SER A 116 -12.54 -11.36 -6.80
C SER A 116 -11.43 -10.31 -7.00
N TYR A 117 -10.51 -10.53 -7.94
CA TYR A 117 -9.52 -9.53 -8.33
C TYR A 117 -10.15 -8.35 -9.10
N ILE A 118 -11.07 -8.62 -10.03
CA ILE A 118 -11.82 -7.57 -10.74
C ILE A 118 -12.65 -6.73 -9.77
N GLU A 119 -13.32 -7.38 -8.82
CA GLU A 119 -14.06 -6.70 -7.75
C GLU A 119 -13.15 -5.79 -6.93
N ILE A 120 -11.94 -6.24 -6.56
CA ILE A 120 -10.97 -5.39 -5.84
C ILE A 120 -10.62 -4.16 -6.67
N LEU A 121 -10.27 -4.31 -7.96
CA LEU A 121 -9.92 -3.16 -8.78
C LEU A 121 -11.09 -2.20 -8.96
N HIS A 122 -12.30 -2.73 -9.10
CA HIS A 122 -13.52 -1.92 -9.21
C HIS A 122 -13.71 -1.01 -7.98
N LEU A 123 -13.24 -1.40 -6.80
CA LEU A 123 -13.30 -0.55 -5.60
C LEU A 123 -12.57 0.79 -5.78
N PHE A 124 -11.52 0.82 -6.60
CA PHE A 124 -10.61 1.97 -6.76
C PHE A 124 -10.73 2.67 -8.12
N GLY A 125 -11.71 2.31 -8.93
CA GLY A 125 -11.97 2.97 -10.22
C GLY A 125 -12.22 4.48 -10.05
N ASP A 126 -12.06 5.25 -11.13
CA ASP A 126 -12.23 6.72 -11.12
C ASP A 126 -13.68 7.15 -11.40
N SER A 127 -14.63 6.52 -10.72
CA SER A 127 -16.06 6.87 -10.76
C SER A 127 -16.61 7.04 -9.35
N GLU A 128 -17.68 7.83 -9.17
CA GLU A 128 -18.40 7.91 -7.91
C GLU A 128 -19.01 6.55 -7.50
N ASP A 129 -19.29 5.69 -8.48
CA ASP A 129 -19.76 4.31 -8.27
C ASP A 129 -18.72 3.43 -7.55
N SER A 130 -17.43 3.71 -7.75
CA SER A 130 -16.33 2.98 -7.13
C SER A 130 -16.14 3.45 -5.68
N PRO A 131 -16.35 2.60 -4.66
CA PRO A 131 -16.39 3.01 -3.25
C PRO A 131 -15.21 3.82 -2.74
N TYR A 132 -13.99 3.55 -3.25
CA TYR A 132 -12.73 4.14 -2.84
C TYR A 132 -12.05 4.93 -3.96
N SER A 133 -12.86 5.47 -4.88
CA SER A 133 -12.43 6.36 -5.93
C SER A 133 -11.84 7.66 -5.40
N ILE A 134 -11.12 8.37 -6.27
CA ILE A 134 -10.64 9.73 -5.98
C ILE A 134 -11.81 10.67 -5.63
N HIS A 135 -12.97 10.53 -6.28
CA HIS A 135 -14.17 11.32 -5.99
C HIS A 135 -14.65 11.11 -4.56
N ASN A 136 -14.79 9.85 -4.14
CA ASN A 136 -15.26 9.48 -2.82
C ASN A 136 -14.25 9.84 -1.71
N LEU A 137 -12.95 9.71 -2.00
CA LEU A 137 -11.88 10.16 -1.08
C LEU A 137 -11.89 11.67 -0.88
N LEU A 138 -12.05 12.45 -1.96
CA LEU A 138 -12.15 13.91 -1.87
C LEU A 138 -13.37 14.34 -1.05
N GLN A 139 -14.51 13.67 -1.24
CA GLN A 139 -15.72 13.95 -0.46
C GLN A 139 -15.54 13.65 1.03
N ALA A 140 -14.96 12.49 1.38
CA ALA A 140 -14.72 12.09 2.77
C ALA A 140 -13.68 12.97 3.47
N GLY A 141 -12.66 13.42 2.73
CA GLY A 141 -11.53 14.16 3.26
C GLY A 141 -11.70 15.67 3.33
N LYS A 142 -12.88 16.22 3.00
CA LYS A 142 -13.12 17.68 2.99
C LYS A 142 -12.72 18.36 4.30
N ALA A 143 -13.04 17.74 5.44
CA ALA A 143 -12.70 18.27 6.76
C ALA A 143 -11.17 18.32 7.03
N TYR A 144 -10.40 17.50 6.32
CA TYR A 144 -8.94 17.45 6.41
C TYR A 144 -8.25 18.20 5.25
N GLY A 145 -8.99 19.05 4.52
CA GLY A 145 -8.45 19.90 3.46
C GLY A 145 -8.23 19.19 2.13
N LEU A 146 -8.80 18.00 1.91
CA LEU A 146 -8.78 17.38 0.60
C LEU A 146 -9.69 18.15 -0.35
N ALA A 147 -9.08 18.65 -1.43
CA ALA A 147 -9.76 19.31 -2.53
C ALA A 147 -9.00 19.09 -3.83
N PRO A 148 -9.67 19.14 -5.00
CA PRO A 148 -9.00 19.09 -6.29
C PRO A 148 -7.87 20.13 -6.37
N GLY A 149 -6.71 19.72 -6.88
CA GLY A 149 -5.52 20.58 -7.01
C GLY A 149 -4.73 20.79 -5.71
N SER A 150 -5.24 20.35 -4.56
CA SER A 150 -4.62 20.57 -3.26
C SER A 150 -3.74 19.39 -2.87
N TRP A 151 -2.60 19.67 -2.24
CA TRP A 151 -1.78 18.63 -1.62
C TRP A 151 -2.16 18.43 -0.16
N VAL A 152 -2.20 17.16 0.27
CA VAL A 152 -2.42 16.77 1.66
C VAL A 152 -1.31 15.84 2.12
N GLY A 153 -0.99 15.88 3.41
CA GLY A 153 0.02 15.02 4.02
C GLY A 153 -0.54 13.64 4.39
N PRO A 154 0.35 12.68 4.75
CA PRO A 154 -0.03 11.32 5.14
C PRO A 154 -1.05 11.25 6.27
N TYR A 155 -0.95 12.10 7.30
CA TYR A 155 -1.90 12.15 8.42
C TYR A 155 -3.34 12.42 7.96
N ALA A 156 -3.55 13.51 7.21
CA ALA A 156 -4.85 13.88 6.66
C ALA A 156 -5.43 12.76 5.76
N MET A 157 -4.55 12.09 5.01
CA MET A 157 -4.96 10.97 4.18
C MET A 157 -5.40 9.75 5.00
N CYS A 158 -4.69 9.41 6.08
CA CYS A 158 -5.08 8.33 6.99
C CYS A 158 -6.45 8.58 7.63
N ARG A 159 -6.71 9.80 8.11
CA ARG A 159 -8.00 10.17 8.70
C ARG A 159 -9.13 10.17 7.67
N THR A 160 -8.84 10.56 6.44
CA THR A 160 -9.80 10.45 5.33
C THR A 160 -10.19 9.00 5.05
N TRP A 161 -9.21 8.09 5.02
CA TRP A 161 -9.50 6.65 4.87
C TRP A 161 -10.37 6.14 6.02
N GLU A 162 -10.07 6.54 7.26
CA GLU A 162 -10.88 6.17 8.41
C GLU A 162 -12.35 6.59 8.24
N ILE A 163 -12.60 7.85 7.86
CA ILE A 163 -13.96 8.34 7.58
C ILE A 163 -14.61 7.54 6.47
N LEU A 164 -13.92 7.36 5.33
CA LEU A 164 -14.51 6.72 4.16
C LEU A 164 -14.86 5.25 4.45
N LEU A 165 -13.94 4.46 5.01
CA LEU A 165 -14.18 3.04 5.34
C LEU A 165 -15.29 2.88 6.38
N ARG A 166 -15.35 3.74 7.41
CA ARG A 166 -16.45 3.73 8.40
C ARG A 166 -17.79 4.06 7.73
N SER A 167 -17.83 5.07 6.86
CA SER A 167 -19.05 5.43 6.13
C SER A 167 -19.58 4.30 5.24
N LYS A 168 -18.68 3.53 4.62
CA LYS A 168 -19.08 2.36 3.82
C LYS A 168 -19.61 1.24 4.72
N ARG A 169 -18.99 1.00 5.88
CA ARG A 169 -19.51 0.04 6.88
C ARG A 169 -20.92 0.39 7.35
N ASP A 170 -21.24 1.67 7.52
CA ASP A 170 -22.59 2.09 7.98
C ASP A 170 -23.66 1.85 6.91
N GLY A 171 -23.28 1.93 5.63
CA GLY A 171 -24.16 1.62 4.49
C GLY A 171 -24.26 0.13 4.14
N THR A 172 -23.46 -0.75 4.77
CA THR A 172 -23.41 -2.18 4.45
C THR A 172 -24.31 -3.00 5.37
N GLU A 173 -25.03 -3.96 4.76
CA GLU A 173 -25.84 -4.94 5.47
C GLU A 173 -24.96 -5.93 6.26
N TYR A 174 -25.52 -6.54 7.32
CA TYR A 174 -24.77 -7.41 8.23
C TYR A 174 -24.03 -8.57 7.53
N GLY A 175 -24.59 -9.12 6.45
CA GLY A 175 -24.03 -10.28 5.74
C GLY A 175 -22.78 -10.00 4.89
N GLU A 176 -22.51 -8.74 4.56
CA GLU A 176 -21.40 -8.36 3.67
C GLU A 176 -20.18 -7.80 4.42
N LEU A 177 -20.26 -7.70 5.75
CA LEU A 177 -19.18 -7.22 6.60
C LEU A 177 -17.89 -8.06 6.48
N SER A 178 -18.00 -9.33 6.08
CA SER A 178 -16.85 -10.23 5.88
C SER A 178 -15.92 -9.79 4.76
N ASN A 179 -16.39 -8.93 3.84
CA ASN A 179 -15.63 -8.40 2.72
C ASN A 179 -14.98 -7.04 3.02
N LEU A 180 -15.23 -6.50 4.21
CA LEU A 180 -14.70 -5.24 4.72
C LEU A 180 -13.63 -5.50 5.79
N MET A 181 -12.88 -4.46 6.10
CA MET A 181 -11.89 -4.45 7.16
C MET A 181 -12.17 -3.28 8.09
N ALA A 182 -11.99 -3.50 9.40
CA ALA A 182 -11.89 -2.40 10.34
C ALA A 182 -10.67 -1.54 9.99
N ILE A 183 -10.69 -0.27 10.39
CA ILE A 183 -9.57 0.65 10.23
C ILE A 183 -9.31 1.37 11.54
N HIS A 184 -8.03 1.51 11.87
CA HIS A 184 -7.59 2.28 13.02
C HIS A 184 -6.34 3.07 12.66
N VAL A 185 -6.41 4.38 12.89
CA VAL A 185 -5.29 5.30 12.73
C VAL A 185 -4.62 5.44 14.08
N VAL A 186 -3.34 5.04 14.15
CA VAL A 186 -2.53 5.15 15.37
C VAL A 186 -1.99 6.57 15.42
N SER A 187 -2.81 7.47 15.96
CA SER A 187 -2.42 8.81 16.35
C SER A 187 -2.21 8.83 17.86
N GLY A 188 -1.17 9.54 18.34
CA GLY A 188 -0.95 9.74 19.78
C GLY A 188 -2.08 10.56 20.43
N ASP A 189 -1.84 11.07 21.63
CA ASP A 189 -2.81 11.88 22.39
C ASP A 189 -3.40 13.03 21.55
N GLU A 190 -4.68 13.36 21.83
CA GLU A 190 -5.43 14.41 21.13
C GLU A 190 -5.44 14.23 19.59
N ASP A 191 -5.70 13.00 19.11
CA ASP A 191 -5.69 12.64 17.69
C ASP A 191 -4.36 12.98 16.98
N GLY A 192 -3.26 13.10 17.71
CA GLY A 192 -1.95 13.45 17.16
C GLY A 192 -1.81 14.92 16.74
N GLU A 193 -2.79 15.79 17.04
CA GLU A 193 -2.74 17.22 16.72
C GLU A 193 -1.58 17.97 17.40
N ARG A 194 -1.07 17.42 18.51
CA ARG A 194 0.07 17.98 19.25
C ARG A 194 1.42 17.32 18.93
N GLY A 195 1.44 16.38 18.00
CA GLY A 195 2.58 15.50 17.78
C GLY A 195 2.81 14.54 18.97
N GLY A 196 3.73 13.60 18.80
CA GLY A 196 4.04 12.59 19.82
C GLY A 196 4.44 11.26 19.20
N ALA A 197 5.04 10.37 20.01
CA ALA A 197 5.27 9.00 19.59
C ALA A 197 3.90 8.29 19.51
N PRO A 198 3.55 7.64 18.39
CA PRO A 198 2.29 6.92 18.32
C PRO A 198 2.30 5.78 19.34
N VAL A 199 1.22 5.64 20.11
CA VAL A 199 1.09 4.55 21.08
C VAL A 199 0.00 3.62 20.58
N LEU A 200 0.36 2.36 20.36
CA LEU A 200 -0.60 1.33 19.98
C LEU A 200 -1.35 0.83 21.22
N CYS A 201 -2.51 1.42 21.49
CA CYS A 201 -3.40 0.96 22.56
C CYS A 201 -4.23 -0.24 22.10
N VAL A 202 -4.06 -1.36 22.79
CA VAL A 202 -4.74 -2.63 22.46
C VAL A 202 -6.23 -2.55 22.75
N ASP A 203 -6.58 -1.83 23.81
CA ASP A 203 -7.95 -1.67 24.26
C ASP A 203 -8.73 -0.82 23.25
N ASP A 204 -8.13 0.25 22.73
CA ASP A 204 -8.72 1.09 21.68
C ASP A 204 -8.95 0.29 20.38
N ILE A 205 -8.00 -0.57 20.00
CA ILE A 205 -8.15 -1.46 18.83
C ILE A 205 -9.28 -2.47 19.08
N SER A 206 -9.33 -3.06 20.27
CA SER A 206 -10.36 -4.03 20.64
C SER A 206 -11.74 -3.39 20.63
N GLN A 207 -11.86 -2.17 21.15
CA GLN A 207 -13.08 -1.39 21.12
C GLN A 207 -13.49 -1.03 19.68
N ASN A 208 -12.56 -0.55 18.86
CA ASN A 208 -12.83 -0.23 17.46
C ASN A 208 -13.35 -1.45 16.69
N ILE A 209 -12.74 -2.62 16.89
CA ILE A 209 -13.15 -3.87 16.27
C ILE A 209 -14.54 -4.32 16.77
N PHE A 210 -14.80 -4.18 18.07
CA PHE A 210 -16.09 -4.50 18.67
C PHE A 210 -17.20 -3.60 18.10
N GLU A 211 -16.94 -2.30 18.02
CA GLU A 211 -17.85 -1.33 17.40
C GLU A 211 -18.06 -1.65 15.91
N PHE A 212 -16.99 -1.91 15.16
CA PHE A 212 -17.06 -2.25 13.75
C PHE A 212 -17.97 -3.47 13.52
N SER A 213 -17.76 -4.54 14.30
CA SER A 213 -18.52 -5.78 14.22
C SER A 213 -19.94 -5.71 14.81
N ARG A 214 -20.39 -4.55 15.31
CA ARG A 214 -21.69 -4.38 15.98
C ARG A 214 -21.86 -5.35 17.16
N GLY A 215 -20.76 -5.67 17.83
CA GLY A 215 -20.71 -6.62 18.94
C GLY A 215 -20.90 -8.08 18.56
N GLN A 216 -20.78 -8.45 17.28
CA GLN A 216 -21.01 -9.82 16.80
C GLN A 216 -19.74 -10.68 16.71
N ALA A 217 -18.55 -10.06 16.72
CA ALA A 217 -17.30 -10.79 16.59
C ALA A 217 -16.23 -10.25 17.55
N ASP A 218 -15.48 -11.18 18.15
CA ASP A 218 -14.33 -10.85 19.00
C ASP A 218 -13.15 -10.29 18.21
N TRP A 219 -13.13 -10.53 16.89
CA TRP A 219 -12.11 -10.02 15.99
C TRP A 219 -12.67 -9.78 14.59
N THR A 220 -12.25 -8.68 13.97
CA THR A 220 -12.45 -8.39 12.55
C THR A 220 -11.09 -8.03 11.95
N PRO A 221 -10.77 -8.47 10.72
CA PRO A 221 -9.56 -8.04 10.04
C PRO A 221 -9.42 -6.52 10.06
N ILE A 222 -8.23 -6.03 10.42
CA ILE A 222 -8.00 -4.61 10.65
C ILE A 222 -6.83 -4.08 9.80
N LEU A 223 -7.05 -2.90 9.22
CA LEU A 223 -6.05 -2.05 8.62
C LEU A 223 -5.57 -1.02 9.66
N LEU A 224 -4.31 -1.11 10.04
CA LEU A 224 -3.65 -0.15 10.91
C LEU A 224 -2.86 0.84 10.05
N LEU A 225 -3.07 2.13 10.27
CA LEU A 225 -2.30 3.20 9.64
C LEU A 225 -1.56 4.01 10.70
N VAL A 226 -0.25 4.15 10.56
CA VAL A 226 0.62 4.84 11.52
C VAL A 226 1.26 6.05 10.83
N PRO A 227 0.62 7.24 10.85
CA PRO A 227 1.23 8.46 10.34
C PRO A 227 2.38 8.91 11.24
N LEU A 228 3.51 9.30 10.64
CA LEU A 228 4.76 9.60 11.32
C LEU A 228 5.46 10.83 10.73
N VAL A 229 6.26 11.49 11.56
CA VAL A 229 7.25 12.49 11.14
C VAL A 229 8.60 12.08 11.75
N LEU A 230 9.49 11.52 10.93
CA LEU A 230 10.75 10.89 11.37
C LEU A 230 11.97 11.82 11.30
N GLY A 231 11.74 13.11 11.07
CA GLY A 231 12.77 14.14 10.96
C GLY A 231 12.22 15.45 10.42
N LEU A 232 13.08 16.46 10.26
CA LEU A 232 12.69 17.78 9.73
C LEU A 232 12.80 17.81 8.21
N ASP A 233 14.02 17.65 7.69
CA ASP A 233 14.29 17.67 6.24
C ASP A 233 14.53 16.28 5.65
N LYS A 234 15.10 15.38 6.47
CA LYS A 234 15.42 13.99 6.13
C LYS A 234 15.06 13.10 7.31
N ILE A 235 14.85 11.82 7.05
CA ILE A 235 14.68 10.82 8.10
C ILE A 235 15.95 10.82 8.97
N ASN A 236 15.76 10.87 10.30
CA ASN A 236 16.86 10.71 11.24
C ASN A 236 17.44 9.29 11.08
N PRO A 237 18.76 9.13 10.84
CA PRO A 237 19.38 7.83 10.62
C PRO A 237 19.10 6.77 11.69
N ARG A 238 18.82 7.20 12.94
CA ARG A 238 18.44 6.30 14.03
C ARG A 238 17.17 5.48 13.71
N TYR A 239 16.27 5.99 12.88
CA TYR A 239 15.03 5.32 12.53
C TYR A 239 15.13 4.44 11.29
N LEU A 240 16.19 4.56 10.46
CA LEU A 240 16.32 3.80 9.22
C LEU A 240 16.31 2.27 9.45
N PRO A 241 17.04 1.71 10.44
CA PRO A 241 16.98 0.27 10.70
C PRO A 241 15.59 -0.19 11.12
N LEU A 242 14.89 0.60 11.94
CA LEU A 242 13.52 0.29 12.40
C LEU A 242 12.53 0.34 11.22
N LEU A 243 12.66 1.34 10.36
CA LEU A 243 11.84 1.50 9.17
C LEU A 243 12.05 0.32 8.21
N SER A 244 13.31 -0.06 7.95
CA SER A 244 13.66 -1.23 7.15
C SER A 244 13.07 -2.53 7.73
N ALA A 245 13.15 -2.71 9.04
CA ALA A 245 12.59 -3.88 9.72
C ALA A 245 11.06 -4.02 9.56
N THR A 246 10.31 -2.92 9.38
CA THR A 246 8.86 -3.00 9.16
C THR A 246 8.47 -3.76 7.89
N PHE A 247 9.34 -3.80 6.88
CA PHE A 247 9.09 -4.56 5.65
C PHE A 247 9.23 -6.06 5.84
N ALA A 248 9.86 -6.51 6.94
CA ALA A 248 9.97 -7.92 7.29
C ALA A 248 8.75 -8.46 8.05
N PHE A 249 7.86 -7.58 8.53
CA PHE A 249 6.68 -8.00 9.26
C PHE A 249 5.67 -8.65 8.30
N PRO A 250 5.13 -9.86 8.59
CA PRO A 250 4.11 -10.50 7.75
C PRO A 250 2.85 -9.66 7.51
N GLN A 251 2.59 -8.70 8.40
CA GLN A 251 1.48 -7.76 8.36
C GLN A 251 1.78 -6.53 7.50
N SER A 252 3.02 -6.34 7.05
CA SER A 252 3.47 -5.12 6.38
C SER A 252 2.67 -4.85 5.11
N LEU A 253 2.13 -3.65 5.02
CA LEU A 253 1.62 -3.06 3.79
C LEU A 253 2.60 -2.03 3.23
N GLY A 254 3.83 -1.97 3.74
CA GLY A 254 4.80 -0.94 3.36
C GLY A 254 4.38 0.44 3.87
N LEU A 255 4.79 1.48 3.16
CA LEU A 255 4.55 2.86 3.58
C LEU A 255 4.21 3.76 2.39
N LEU A 256 3.38 4.77 2.64
CA LEU A 256 3.13 5.87 1.72
C LEU A 256 3.83 7.13 2.23
N GLY A 257 4.37 7.93 1.34
CA GLY A 257 5.06 9.15 1.72
C GLY A 257 5.74 9.81 0.53
N GLY A 258 6.24 11.01 0.77
CA GLY A 258 6.92 11.81 -0.24
C GLY A 258 6.55 13.27 -0.15
N ARG A 259 7.38 14.09 -0.79
CA ARG A 259 7.20 15.54 -0.85
C ARG A 259 5.97 15.92 -1.67
N ARG A 260 5.56 17.18 -1.56
CA ARG A 260 4.54 17.78 -2.43
C ARG A 260 4.83 17.48 -3.89
N GLY A 261 3.88 16.83 -4.58
CA GLY A 261 4.01 16.47 -6.00
C GLY A 261 4.94 15.29 -6.31
N ALA A 262 5.41 14.56 -5.29
CA ALA A 262 6.35 13.45 -5.43
C ALA A 262 6.03 12.27 -4.47
N SER A 263 4.75 12.03 -4.16
CA SER A 263 4.34 10.93 -3.27
C SER A 263 4.49 9.58 -3.97
N THR A 264 5.00 8.58 -3.26
CA THR A 264 5.21 7.21 -3.77
C THR A 264 4.68 6.19 -2.78
N TYR A 265 4.44 4.96 -3.25
CA TYR A 265 4.12 3.83 -2.40
C TYR A 265 5.31 2.88 -2.31
N ILE A 266 5.95 2.84 -1.14
CA ILE A 266 7.15 2.04 -0.91
C ILE A 266 6.72 0.68 -0.39
N VAL A 267 7.17 -0.37 -1.09
CA VAL A 267 6.68 -1.74 -0.92
C VAL A 267 7.72 -2.71 -0.39
N GLY A 268 9.00 -2.34 -0.44
CA GLY A 268 10.07 -3.23 -0.01
C GLY A 268 11.41 -2.53 0.14
N VAL A 269 12.40 -3.29 0.60
CA VAL A 269 13.77 -2.84 0.82
C VAL A 269 14.79 -3.91 0.44
N GLN A 270 15.98 -3.46 0.06
CA GLN A 270 17.19 -4.27 -0.06
C GLN A 270 18.37 -3.39 0.30
N ASP A 271 19.18 -3.79 1.28
CA ASP A 271 20.21 -2.93 1.88
C ASP A 271 19.60 -1.56 2.28
N GLU A 272 20.25 -0.46 1.88
CA GLU A 272 19.79 0.92 2.09
C GLU A 272 18.88 1.45 0.95
N LYS A 273 18.27 0.55 0.16
CA LYS A 273 17.39 0.93 -0.94
C LYS A 273 15.95 0.55 -0.65
N ALA A 274 15.04 1.45 -1.00
CA ALA A 274 13.61 1.29 -0.92
C ALA A 274 13.00 1.09 -2.31
N PHE A 275 12.28 -0.01 -2.52
CA PHE A 275 11.53 -0.29 -3.75
C PHE A 275 10.15 0.35 -3.68
N TYR A 276 9.70 0.97 -4.78
CA TYR A 276 8.45 1.72 -4.78
C TYR A 276 7.66 1.61 -6.08
N LEU A 277 6.35 1.82 -5.95
CA LEU A 277 5.41 2.04 -7.04
C LEU A 277 5.17 3.54 -7.21
N ASP A 278 5.25 3.98 -8.46
CA ASP A 278 5.28 5.39 -8.84
C ASP A 278 3.95 5.83 -9.48
N PRO A 279 3.17 6.71 -8.85
CA PRO A 279 1.88 7.13 -9.40
C PRO A 279 2.00 8.19 -10.51
N HIS A 280 3.19 8.70 -10.85
CA HIS A 280 3.33 9.90 -11.69
C HIS A 280 3.20 9.66 -13.20
N GLU A 281 2.83 8.45 -13.63
CA GLU A 281 2.48 8.17 -15.01
C GLU A 281 1.02 8.56 -15.31
N VAL A 282 0.79 9.25 -16.43
CA VAL A 282 -0.55 9.68 -16.83
C VAL A 282 -1.20 8.66 -17.74
N GLN A 283 -2.28 8.05 -17.27
CA GLN A 283 -3.04 7.05 -18.01
C GLN A 283 -4.48 7.51 -18.26
N GLN A 284 -5.16 6.95 -19.26
CA GLN A 284 -6.60 7.19 -19.44
C GLN A 284 -7.39 6.46 -18.35
N VAL A 285 -8.55 6.99 -17.97
CA VAL A 285 -9.49 6.27 -17.10
C VAL A 285 -9.87 4.92 -17.73
N LEU A 286 -9.92 3.88 -16.91
CA LEU A 286 -10.41 2.57 -17.30
C LEU A 286 -11.74 2.31 -16.59
N ASN A 287 -12.81 2.04 -17.36
CA ASN A 287 -14.09 1.67 -16.80
C ASN A 287 -14.11 0.18 -16.45
N ILE A 288 -13.88 -0.12 -15.16
CA ILE A 288 -13.87 -1.50 -14.65
C ILE A 288 -15.30 -1.91 -14.33
N LYS A 289 -15.91 -2.68 -15.21
CA LYS A 289 -17.23 -3.29 -14.97
C LYS A 289 -17.06 -4.68 -14.37
N LEU A 290 -17.90 -5.02 -13.40
CA LEU A 290 -17.82 -6.28 -12.65
C LEU A 290 -18.05 -7.53 -13.51
N ASP A 291 -18.74 -7.40 -14.64
CA ASP A 291 -19.03 -8.49 -15.58
C ASP A 291 -17.93 -8.71 -16.63
N ASN A 292 -16.92 -7.84 -16.70
CA ASN A 292 -15.90 -7.88 -17.74
C ASN A 292 -14.57 -8.48 -17.26
N VAL A 293 -14.54 -9.80 -17.11
CA VAL A 293 -13.33 -10.58 -16.71
C VAL A 293 -12.23 -10.62 -17.77
N ASP A 294 -12.51 -10.13 -18.99
CA ASP A 294 -11.54 -10.04 -20.08
C ASP A 294 -10.92 -8.64 -20.23
N ILE A 295 -11.21 -7.72 -19.30
CA ILE A 295 -10.68 -6.35 -19.32
C ILE A 295 -9.16 -6.33 -19.24
N ASP A 296 -8.52 -5.42 -19.99
CA ASP A 296 -7.08 -5.21 -19.86
C ASP A 296 -6.77 -4.41 -18.60
N THR A 297 -6.20 -5.10 -17.61
CA THR A 297 -5.77 -4.51 -16.34
C THR A 297 -4.28 -4.14 -16.33
N SER A 298 -3.59 -4.17 -17.47
CA SER A 298 -2.16 -3.84 -17.60
C SER A 298 -1.80 -2.50 -16.95
N SER A 299 -2.68 -1.51 -17.10
CA SER A 299 -2.53 -0.15 -16.56
C SER A 299 -2.52 -0.08 -15.01
N TYR A 300 -2.95 -1.15 -14.33
CA TYR A 300 -2.95 -1.27 -12.87
C TYR A 300 -1.75 -2.06 -12.31
N HIS A 301 -0.72 -2.33 -13.12
CA HIS A 301 0.45 -3.10 -12.73
C HIS A 301 1.74 -2.54 -13.32
N CYS A 302 2.87 -2.80 -12.66
CA CYS A 302 4.19 -2.33 -13.10
C CYS A 302 5.18 -3.48 -13.16
N ASN A 303 5.83 -3.69 -14.31
CA ASN A 303 6.93 -4.64 -14.44
C ASN A 303 8.32 -3.99 -14.32
N VAL A 304 8.38 -2.69 -14.02
CA VAL A 304 9.62 -1.93 -13.87
C VAL A 304 9.89 -1.72 -12.39
N VAL A 305 10.89 -2.43 -11.87
CA VAL A 305 11.33 -2.27 -10.48
C VAL A 305 12.11 -0.95 -10.36
N ARG A 306 11.57 -0.03 -9.57
CA ARG A 306 12.21 1.25 -9.23
C ARG A 306 12.68 1.22 -7.78
N HIS A 307 13.77 1.90 -7.50
CA HIS A 307 14.27 2.05 -6.14
C HIS A 307 14.84 3.45 -5.90
N MET A 308 14.89 3.85 -4.64
CA MET A 308 15.56 5.06 -4.16
C MET A 308 16.35 4.73 -2.88
N PRO A 309 17.35 5.53 -2.48
CA PRO A 309 17.94 5.42 -1.15
C PRO A 309 16.86 5.57 -0.06
N LEU A 310 16.86 4.71 0.95
CA LEU A 310 15.85 4.74 2.02
C LEU A 310 15.90 6.06 2.82
N ASP A 311 17.09 6.65 2.96
CA ASP A 311 17.30 7.95 3.60
C ASP A 311 16.78 9.15 2.79
N SER A 312 16.42 8.94 1.52
CA SER A 312 15.85 9.96 0.62
C SER A 312 14.32 10.05 0.70
N VAL A 313 13.69 9.09 1.39
CA VAL A 313 12.25 9.10 1.67
C VAL A 313 11.92 10.32 2.54
N ASP A 314 10.81 10.98 2.23
CA ASP A 314 10.38 12.14 3.01
C ASP A 314 10.10 11.74 4.47
N PRO A 315 10.52 12.55 5.46
CA PRO A 315 10.29 12.23 6.86
C PRO A 315 8.82 12.20 7.25
N SER A 316 7.91 12.83 6.48
CA SER A 316 6.46 12.70 6.64
C SER A 316 5.95 11.52 5.81
N LEU A 317 5.53 10.47 6.51
CA LEU A 317 5.08 9.21 5.91
C LEU A 317 3.96 8.57 6.74
N ALA A 318 3.33 7.53 6.21
CA ALA A 318 2.46 6.65 6.98
C ALA A 318 2.78 5.19 6.67
N ILE A 319 2.92 4.38 7.72
CA ILE A 319 3.16 2.94 7.62
C ILE A 319 1.83 2.20 7.74
N GLY A 320 1.61 1.20 6.89
CA GLY A 320 0.41 0.37 6.91
C GLY A 320 0.67 -1.03 7.42
N PHE A 321 -0.25 -1.57 8.21
CA PHE A 321 -0.27 -3.00 8.57
C PHE A 321 -1.66 -3.60 8.36
N TYR A 322 -1.71 -4.80 7.78
CA TYR A 322 -2.93 -5.61 7.68
C TYR A 322 -2.87 -6.79 8.63
N CYS A 323 -3.90 -6.90 9.46
CA CYS A 323 -3.98 -7.85 10.55
C CYS A 323 -5.26 -8.69 10.43
N ARG A 324 -5.16 -9.87 9.81
CA ARG A 324 -6.31 -10.77 9.64
C ARG A 324 -6.84 -11.32 10.96
N ASP A 325 -5.96 -11.76 11.85
CA ASP A 325 -6.31 -12.48 13.08
C ASP A 325 -5.68 -11.86 14.33
N LYS A 326 -6.39 -11.92 15.47
CA LYS A 326 -5.98 -11.36 16.77
C LYS A 326 -4.60 -11.84 17.27
N SER A 327 -4.28 -13.12 17.04
CA SER A 327 -3.04 -13.73 17.54
C SER A 327 -1.79 -13.24 16.80
N LYS A 328 -1.94 -12.81 15.54
CA LYS A 328 -0.86 -12.28 14.70
C LYS A 328 -0.84 -10.76 14.65
N SER A 329 -1.96 -10.09 14.95
CA SER A 329 -2.15 -8.66 14.76
C SER A 329 -1.35 -7.76 15.71
N LEU A 330 -1.09 -8.25 16.92
CA LEU A 330 -0.49 -7.49 18.01
C LEU A 330 0.82 -8.10 18.50
N SER A 331 1.48 -8.90 17.64
CA SER A 331 2.76 -9.51 17.97
C SER A 331 3.72 -8.46 18.55
N SER A 332 4.54 -8.88 19.51
CA SER A 332 5.55 -8.04 20.16
C SER A 332 6.40 -7.25 19.15
N SER A 333 6.55 -7.74 17.92
CA SER A 333 7.25 -7.06 16.82
C SER A 333 6.69 -5.69 16.45
N ILE A 334 5.36 -5.52 16.35
CA ILE A 334 4.76 -4.20 16.04
C ILE A 334 4.85 -3.28 17.26
N ARG A 335 4.69 -3.83 18.47
CA ARG A 335 4.76 -3.05 19.72
C ARG A 335 6.18 -2.62 20.11
N CYS A 336 7.18 -3.47 19.89
CA CYS A 336 8.56 -3.23 20.32
C CYS A 336 9.43 -2.61 19.21
N GLY A 337 9.10 -2.82 17.93
CA GLY A 337 9.96 -2.42 16.81
C GLY A 337 9.81 -0.97 16.34
N LEU A 338 8.70 -0.29 16.65
CA LEU A 338 8.43 1.07 16.16
C LEU A 338 8.42 2.14 17.26
N PHE A 339 8.26 1.75 18.53
CA PHE A 339 7.88 2.67 19.61
C PHE A 339 8.76 2.60 20.86
N GLN A 340 9.99 2.07 20.77
CA GLN A 340 10.99 2.08 21.85
C GLN A 340 12.25 2.87 21.50
#